data_AF-A0A1Y1YQ15-F1
#
_entry.id   AF-A0A1Y1YQ15-F1
#
_cell.length_a   1.000
_cell.length_b   1.000
_cell.length_c   1.000
_cell.angle_alpha   90.00
_cell.angle_beta   90.00
_cell.angle_gamma   90.00
#
_symmetry.space_group_name_H-M   'P 1'
#
loop_
_entity.id
_entity.type
_entity.pdbx_description
1 polymer ?
#
loop_
_entity_poly.entity_id
_entity_poly.type
_entity_poly.pdbx_seq_one_letter_code
_entity_poly.pdbx_strand_id
1 'polypeptide(L)'
;MKSSCQAFVFPSIHDFPPFFTQQPTQSTWQHQIQLWSTLILSYYRHHKRCVLELTNELNGELFNNTKINRKLGLATLQTIIDELVKQGMAEWLPPTTQKSSALIYWRKPEEWANMIYGWVKENGLTNTVLTVFEVLHGENTEGLEFHGLDDVLFQRALKILIDQGKAQTLTGTNSDDMGVKFY
;
A
#
# COMPACT_ATOMS: atom_id res chain seq x y z
N MET A 1 -13.65 -22.71 -8.27
CA MET A 1 -13.34 -22.10 -9.59
C MET A 1 -12.22 -21.11 -9.37
N LYS A 2 -11.05 -21.30 -9.97
CA LYS A 2 -9.89 -20.43 -9.74
C LYS A 2 -10.19 -19.08 -10.41
N SER A 3 -10.39 -18.02 -9.64
CA SER A 3 -10.42 -16.65 -10.17
C SER A 3 -9.14 -16.45 -10.98
N SER A 4 -9.29 -16.28 -12.29
CA SER A 4 -8.20 -15.81 -13.13
C SER A 4 -7.82 -14.42 -12.65
N CYS A 5 -6.73 -14.28 -11.89
CA CYS A 5 -6.12 -12.98 -11.65
C CYS A 5 -5.84 -12.36 -13.03
N GLN A 6 -6.64 -11.38 -13.43
CA GLN A 6 -6.37 -10.62 -14.65
C GLN A 6 -4.98 -10.00 -14.51
N ALA A 7 -4.21 -10.00 -15.59
CA ALA A 7 -2.92 -9.31 -15.60
C ALA A 7 -3.17 -7.80 -15.50
N PHE A 8 -2.26 -7.09 -14.81
CA PHE A 8 -2.33 -5.63 -14.75
C PHE A 8 -2.17 -5.04 -16.17
N VAL A 9 -3.03 -4.09 -16.53
CA VAL A 9 -2.95 -3.41 -17.83
C VAL A 9 -2.16 -2.12 -17.65
N PHE A 10 -0.94 -2.11 -18.20
CA PHE A 10 -0.10 -0.92 -18.19
C PHE A 10 -0.68 0.19 -19.07
N PRO A 11 -0.62 1.47 -18.63
CA PRO A 11 -1.01 2.60 -19.45
C PRO A 11 -0.01 2.80 -20.60
N SER A 12 -0.46 3.39 -21.71
CA SER A 12 0.37 3.61 -22.91
C SER A 12 1.65 4.40 -22.64
N ILE A 13 1.66 5.27 -21.62
CA ILE A 13 2.86 6.01 -21.21
C ILE A 13 4.00 5.08 -20.73
N HIS A 14 3.68 3.88 -20.24
CA HIS A 14 4.69 2.89 -19.83
C HIS A 14 5.48 2.33 -21.02
N ASP A 15 4.96 2.42 -22.24
CA ASP A 15 5.68 2.05 -23.47
C ASP A 15 6.39 3.25 -24.13
N PHE A 16 6.45 4.41 -23.45
CA PHE A 16 7.14 5.60 -23.95
C PHE A 16 8.58 5.68 -23.40
N PRO A 17 9.65 5.49 -24.20
CA PRO A 17 11.01 5.40 -23.69
C PRO A 17 11.49 6.57 -22.81
N PRO A 18 11.16 7.84 -23.11
CA PRO A 18 11.51 8.97 -22.25
C PRO A 18 10.89 8.91 -20.85
N PHE A 19 9.80 8.16 -20.64
CA PHE A 19 9.14 8.03 -19.34
C PHE A 19 10.02 7.36 -18.28
N PHE A 20 11.04 6.60 -18.67
CA PHE A 20 12.01 5.95 -17.75
C PHE A 20 13.25 6.80 -17.48
N THR A 21 13.33 8.00 -18.06
CA THR A 21 14.46 8.92 -17.89
C THR A 21 13.95 10.22 -17.28
N GLN A 22 14.60 10.68 -16.22
CA GLN A 22 14.26 11.95 -15.57
C GLN A 22 14.29 13.09 -16.60
N GLN A 23 13.17 13.77 -16.78
CA GLN A 23 13.07 14.87 -17.73
C GLN A 23 13.86 16.10 -17.23
N PRO A 24 14.60 16.79 -18.11
CA PRO A 24 15.44 17.93 -17.71
C PRO A 24 14.62 19.19 -17.39
N THR A 25 13.45 19.34 -18.03
CA THR A 25 12.55 20.47 -17.82
C THR A 25 11.70 20.23 -16.57
N GLN A 26 11.71 21.18 -15.62
CA GLN A 26 11.04 21.02 -14.33
C GLN A 26 9.53 20.75 -14.44
N SER A 27 8.81 21.44 -15.32
CA SER A 27 7.37 21.21 -15.52
C SER A 27 7.08 19.82 -16.07
N THR A 28 7.87 19.36 -17.05
CA THR A 28 7.77 18.00 -17.61
C THR A 28 8.16 16.96 -16.56
N TRP A 29 9.16 17.23 -15.72
CA TRP A 29 9.55 16.35 -14.62
C TRP A 29 8.43 16.19 -13.59
N GLN A 30 7.77 17.29 -13.20
CA GLN A 30 6.63 17.21 -12.28
C GLN A 30 5.47 16.41 -12.88
N HIS A 31 5.17 16.60 -14.16
CA HIS A 31 4.16 15.81 -14.84
C HIS A 31 4.54 14.32 -14.93
N GLN A 32 5.81 14.02 -15.21
CA GLN A 32 6.33 12.66 -15.19
C GLN A 32 6.18 12.01 -13.80
N ILE A 33 6.47 12.73 -12.71
CA ILE A 33 6.26 12.23 -11.35
C ILE A 33 4.77 11.93 -11.12
N GLN A 34 3.85 12.82 -11.52
CA GLN A 34 2.41 12.58 -11.36
C GLN A 34 1.94 11.30 -12.07
N LEU A 35 2.43 11.07 -13.29
CA LEU A 35 2.13 9.87 -14.07
C LEU A 35 2.69 8.62 -13.40
N TRP A 36 3.94 8.67 -12.91
CA TRP A 36 4.52 7.58 -12.14
C TRP A 36 3.78 7.30 -10.84
N SER A 37 3.42 8.33 -10.07
CA SER A 37 2.64 8.20 -8.84
C SER A 37 1.31 7.49 -9.10
N THR A 38 0.58 7.89 -10.14
CA THR A 38 -0.69 7.27 -10.54
C THR A 38 -0.49 5.79 -10.93
N LEU A 39 0.56 5.50 -11.70
CA LEU A 39 0.89 4.14 -12.13
C LEU A 39 1.28 3.25 -10.94
N ILE A 40 2.14 3.73 -10.04
CA ILE A 40 2.56 2.98 -8.84
C ILE A 40 1.34 2.66 -7.97
N LEU A 41 0.49 3.65 -7.68
CA LEU A 41 -0.69 3.45 -6.83
C LEU A 41 -1.67 2.44 -7.44
N SER A 42 -1.92 2.53 -8.76
CA SER A 42 -2.82 1.60 -9.44
C SER A 42 -2.26 0.16 -9.52
N TYR A 43 -0.96 0.01 -9.75
CA TYR A 43 -0.28 -1.28 -9.78
C TYR A 43 -0.33 -1.95 -8.39
N TYR A 44 0.04 -1.22 -7.34
CA TYR A 44 0.03 -1.75 -5.97
C TYR A 44 -1.38 -2.12 -5.50
N ARG A 45 -2.39 -1.31 -5.87
CA ARG A 45 -3.81 -1.63 -5.64
C ARG A 45 -4.21 -2.94 -6.31
N HIS A 46 -3.87 -3.12 -7.59
CA HIS A 46 -4.23 -4.31 -8.36
C HIS A 46 -3.65 -5.59 -7.75
N HIS A 47 -2.41 -5.53 -7.29
CA HIS A 47 -1.73 -6.67 -6.67
C HIS A 47 -2.03 -6.83 -5.18
N LYS A 48 -2.84 -5.94 -4.57
CA LYS A 48 -3.08 -5.86 -3.13
C LYS A 48 -1.79 -5.86 -2.30
N ARG A 49 -0.73 -5.24 -2.82
CA ARG A 49 0.55 -5.09 -2.12
C ARG A 49 0.67 -3.67 -1.63
N CYS A 50 1.42 -3.50 -0.55
CA CYS A 50 1.69 -2.18 0.02
C CYS A 50 3.20 -1.93 0.18
N VAL A 51 4.01 -2.98 0.36
CA VAL A 51 5.46 -2.81 0.55
C VAL A 51 6.19 -2.81 -0.79
N LEU A 52 6.93 -1.73 -1.06
CA LEU A 52 7.82 -1.56 -2.20
C LEU A 52 9.26 -1.61 -1.71
N GLU A 53 9.99 -2.69 -2.02
CA GLU A 53 11.43 -2.79 -1.79
C GLU A 53 12.16 -2.39 -3.07
N LEU A 54 12.84 -1.24 -3.04
CA LEU A 54 13.25 -0.54 -4.27
C LEU A 54 14.20 -1.39 -5.13
N THR A 55 15.13 -2.12 -4.52
CA THR A 55 16.17 -2.85 -5.27
C THR A 55 15.56 -4.04 -6.01
N ASN A 56 14.67 -4.76 -5.36
CA ASN A 56 13.95 -5.87 -5.97
C ASN A 56 12.96 -5.39 -7.03
N GLU A 57 12.13 -4.38 -6.71
CA GLU A 57 11.09 -3.88 -7.61
C GLU A 57 11.66 -3.21 -8.87
N LEU A 58 12.87 -2.65 -8.80
CA LEU A 58 13.58 -2.15 -9.98
C LEU A 58 13.84 -3.21 -11.06
N ASN A 59 13.82 -4.50 -10.71
CA ASN A 59 13.90 -5.58 -11.68
C ASN A 59 12.52 -6.07 -12.15
N GLY A 60 11.45 -5.66 -11.46
CA GLY A 60 10.07 -5.98 -11.79
C GLY A 60 9.52 -5.19 -12.99
N GLU A 61 8.41 -5.68 -13.54
CA GLU A 61 7.78 -5.13 -14.76
C GLU A 61 7.31 -3.68 -14.63
N LEU A 62 7.06 -3.21 -13.41
CA LEU A 62 6.65 -1.83 -13.15
C LEU A 62 7.75 -0.83 -13.53
N PHE A 63 8.99 -1.11 -13.14
CA PHE A 63 10.12 -0.18 -13.31
C PHE A 63 11.12 -0.63 -14.39
N ASN A 64 10.96 -1.84 -14.93
CA ASN A 64 11.78 -2.40 -16.01
C ASN A 64 10.87 -2.88 -17.15
N ASN A 65 10.74 -2.07 -18.20
CA ASN A 65 10.03 -2.44 -19.42
C ASN A 65 10.99 -3.05 -20.43
N THR A 66 10.94 -4.38 -20.55
CA THR A 66 11.77 -5.16 -21.47
C THR A 66 11.37 -4.98 -22.94
N LYS A 67 10.12 -4.60 -23.23
CA LYS A 67 9.63 -4.39 -24.61
C LYS A 67 10.31 -3.22 -25.29
N ILE A 68 10.55 -2.14 -24.55
CA ILE A 68 11.23 -0.93 -25.04
C ILE A 68 12.68 -0.83 -24.58
N ASN A 69 13.18 -1.86 -23.88
CA ASN A 69 14.52 -1.91 -23.30
C ASN A 69 14.85 -0.67 -22.45
N ARG A 70 13.99 -0.38 -21.47
CA ARG A 70 14.15 0.74 -20.54
C ARG A 70 13.88 0.34 -19.10
N LYS A 71 14.69 0.87 -18.20
CA LYS A 71 14.61 0.67 -16.76
C LYS A 71 14.78 2.00 -16.05
N LEU A 72 13.96 2.24 -15.02
CA LEU A 72 14.00 3.44 -14.21
C LEU A 72 15.26 3.42 -13.32
N GLY A 73 15.88 4.57 -13.11
CA GLY A 73 17.00 4.70 -12.19
C GLY A 73 16.56 4.69 -10.71
N LEU A 74 17.38 4.12 -9.83
CA LEU A 74 17.11 4.09 -8.38
C LEU A 74 16.90 5.49 -7.79
N ALA A 75 17.77 6.45 -8.13
CA ALA A 75 17.67 7.82 -7.63
C ALA A 75 16.37 8.51 -8.10
N THR A 76 15.96 8.25 -9.35
CA THR A 76 14.69 8.76 -9.90
C THR A 76 13.50 8.15 -9.17
N LEU A 77 13.53 6.83 -8.91
CA LEU A 77 12.50 6.15 -8.13
C LEU A 77 12.41 6.73 -6.72
N GLN A 78 13.53 6.90 -6.02
CA GLN A 78 13.55 7.52 -4.69
C GLN A 78 12.91 8.91 -4.68
N THR A 79 13.15 9.71 -5.72
CA THR A 79 12.54 11.05 -5.86
C THR A 79 11.03 10.98 -6.08
N ILE A 80 10.55 10.01 -6.85
CA ILE A 80 9.11 9.77 -7.06
C ILE A 80 8.46 9.34 -5.74
N ILE A 81 9.08 8.42 -4.99
CA ILE A 81 8.55 7.99 -3.69
C ILE A 81 8.57 9.13 -2.68
N ASP A 82 9.60 9.98 -2.66
CA ASP A 82 9.61 11.19 -1.82
C ASP A 82 8.40 12.10 -2.10
N GLU A 83 8.00 12.21 -3.36
CA GLU A 83 6.82 12.98 -3.73
C GLU A 83 5.53 12.31 -3.26
N LEU A 84 5.41 10.99 -3.36
CA LEU A 84 4.30 10.24 -2.75
C LEU A 84 4.24 10.43 -1.24
N VAL A 85 5.38 10.45 -0.55
CA VAL A 85 5.47 10.70 0.90
C VAL A 85 4.97 12.10 1.24
N LYS A 86 5.38 13.13 0.49
CA LYS A 86 4.88 14.51 0.70
C LYS A 86 3.36 14.62 0.51
N GLN A 87 2.79 13.82 -0.38
CA GLN A 87 1.35 13.77 -0.63
C GLN A 87 0.58 12.94 0.41
N GLY A 88 1.29 12.28 1.35
CA GLY A 88 0.69 11.36 2.31
C GLY A 88 0.20 10.05 1.68
N MET A 89 0.73 9.69 0.51
CA MET A 89 0.40 8.47 -0.24
C MET A 89 1.48 7.40 -0.11
N ALA A 90 2.55 7.66 0.63
CA ALA A 90 3.56 6.66 1.00
C ALA A 90 4.26 7.01 2.32
N GLU A 91 4.98 6.04 2.89
CA GLU A 91 5.85 6.20 4.06
C GLU A 91 7.16 5.43 3.82
N TRP A 92 8.32 6.00 4.13
CA TRP A 92 9.59 5.29 4.06
C TRP A 92 9.74 4.26 5.19
N LEU A 93 10.18 3.04 4.86
CA LEU A 93 10.41 1.93 5.79
C LEU A 93 11.88 1.47 5.74
N PRO A 94 12.61 1.46 6.88
CA PRO A 94 12.27 2.14 8.13
C PRO A 94 12.30 3.67 7.95
N PRO A 95 11.74 4.46 8.88
CA PRO A 95 11.75 5.93 8.83
C PRO A 95 13.16 6.48 9.15
N THR A 96 14.14 6.05 8.38
CA THR A 96 15.54 6.40 8.49
C THR A 96 16.00 7.07 7.21
N THR A 97 17.23 7.57 7.21
CA THR A 97 17.86 8.15 6.02
C THR A 97 18.07 7.12 4.90
N GLN A 98 18.00 5.82 5.19
CA GLN A 98 18.15 4.77 4.19
C GLN A 98 16.83 4.52 3.46
N LYS A 99 16.72 5.08 2.25
CA LYS A 99 15.56 4.93 1.35
C LYS A 99 15.65 3.62 0.56
N SER A 100 15.41 2.50 1.24
CA SER A 100 15.47 1.15 0.66
C SER A 100 14.10 0.51 0.44
N SER A 101 13.13 0.78 1.32
CA SER A 101 11.76 0.30 1.17
C SER A 101 10.74 1.39 1.51
N ALA A 102 9.55 1.32 0.92
CA ALA A 102 8.45 2.22 1.23
C ALA A 102 7.13 1.47 1.34
N LEU A 103 6.24 1.95 2.20
CA LEU A 103 4.85 1.55 2.27
C LEU A 103 4.03 2.47 1.38
N ILE A 104 3.32 1.91 0.41
CA ILE A 104 2.52 2.62 -0.59
C ILE A 104 1.05 2.57 -0.16
N TYR A 105 0.42 3.73 -0.11
CA TYR A 105 -0.98 3.90 0.28
C TYR A 105 -1.84 4.19 -0.96
N TRP A 106 -2.34 3.13 -1.61
CA TRP A 106 -3.36 3.29 -2.66
C TRP A 106 -4.72 3.75 -2.11
N ARG A 107 -4.91 3.59 -0.80
CA ARG A 107 -5.97 4.17 0.02
C ARG A 107 -5.36 4.52 1.36
N LYS A 108 -5.77 5.64 1.96
CA LYS A 108 -5.12 6.15 3.17
C LYS A 108 -5.38 5.27 4.40
N PRO A 109 -4.43 5.14 5.34
CA PRO A 109 -4.63 4.39 6.59
C PRO A 109 -5.87 4.84 7.38
N GLU A 110 -6.22 6.13 7.37
CA GLU A 110 -7.42 6.66 8.03
C GLU A 110 -8.71 6.14 7.39
N GLU A 111 -8.72 5.98 6.07
CA GLU A 111 -9.88 5.45 5.35
C GLU A 111 -10.04 3.96 5.65
N TRP A 112 -8.94 3.21 5.71
CA TRP A 112 -8.96 1.81 6.17
C TRP A 112 -9.47 1.68 7.59
N ALA A 113 -8.98 2.52 8.50
CA ALA A 113 -9.43 2.58 9.89
C ALA A 113 -10.95 2.78 9.96
N ASN A 114 -11.49 3.74 9.19
CA ASN A 114 -12.92 4.00 9.14
C ASN A 114 -13.73 2.83 8.56
N MET A 115 -13.24 2.16 7.51
CA MET A 115 -13.92 0.99 6.93
C MET A 115 -13.97 -0.19 7.90
N ILE A 116 -12.84 -0.51 8.54
CA ILE A 116 -12.74 -1.58 9.54
C ILE A 116 -13.68 -1.29 10.70
N TYR A 117 -13.63 -0.07 11.23
CA TYR A 117 -14.49 0.32 12.36
C TYR A 117 -15.98 0.36 12.00
N GLY A 118 -16.33 0.76 10.77
CA GLY A 118 -17.69 0.71 10.25
C GLY A 118 -18.22 -0.73 10.24
N TRP A 119 -17.45 -1.67 9.68
CA TRP A 119 -17.80 -3.09 9.68
C TRP A 119 -17.98 -3.66 11.10
N VAL A 120 -17.08 -3.33 12.04
CA VAL A 120 -17.20 -3.78 13.44
C VAL A 120 -18.53 -3.31 14.05
N LYS A 121 -18.92 -2.06 13.80
CA LYS A 121 -20.18 -1.50 14.32
C LYS A 121 -21.41 -2.15 13.70
N GLU A 122 -21.41 -2.30 12.37
CA GLU A 122 -22.54 -2.88 11.63
C GLU A 122 -22.80 -4.34 12.03
N ASN A 123 -21.76 -5.08 12.42
CA ASN A 123 -21.86 -6.48 12.85
C ASN A 123 -22.04 -6.65 14.36
N GLY A 124 -22.15 -5.56 15.13
CA GLY A 124 -22.32 -5.64 16.59
C GLY A 124 -21.11 -6.23 17.32
N LEU A 125 -19.92 -6.15 16.72
CA LEU A 125 -18.67 -6.71 17.27
C LEU A 125 -17.95 -5.73 18.21
N THR A 126 -18.59 -4.61 18.57
CA THR A 126 -18.06 -3.69 19.57
C THR A 126 -17.98 -4.37 20.93
N ASN A 127 -16.97 -4.00 21.71
CA ASN A 127 -16.61 -4.62 22.99
C ASN A 127 -16.22 -6.11 22.94
N THR A 128 -16.09 -6.68 21.75
CA THR A 128 -15.59 -8.05 21.53
C THR A 128 -14.10 -8.01 21.18
N VAL A 129 -13.37 -9.06 21.56
CA VAL A 129 -11.97 -9.24 21.15
C VAL A 129 -11.97 -10.04 19.86
N LEU A 130 -11.34 -9.49 18.81
CA LEU A 130 -11.13 -10.14 17.52
C LEU A 130 -9.64 -10.34 17.29
N THR A 131 -9.26 -11.42 16.63
CA THR A 131 -7.90 -11.62 16.15
C THR A 131 -7.66 -10.86 14.85
N VAL A 132 -6.40 -10.58 14.52
CA VAL A 132 -6.03 -10.01 13.21
C VAL A 132 -6.54 -10.90 12.07
N PHE A 133 -6.47 -12.22 12.25
CA PHE A 133 -6.95 -13.19 11.27
C PHE A 133 -8.46 -13.06 11.03
N GLU A 134 -9.28 -12.97 12.07
CA GLU A 134 -10.74 -12.82 11.92
C GLU A 134 -11.11 -11.53 11.16
N VAL A 135 -10.35 -10.45 11.36
CA VAL A 135 -10.61 -9.17 10.67
C VAL A 135 -10.15 -9.22 9.20
N LEU A 136 -8.96 -9.74 8.92
CA LEU A 136 -8.38 -9.69 7.58
C LEU A 136 -8.78 -10.87 6.69
N HIS A 137 -9.05 -12.03 7.29
CA HIS A 137 -9.22 -13.30 6.59
C HIS A 137 -10.45 -14.09 7.07
N GLY A 138 -11.28 -13.52 7.93
CA GLY A 138 -12.51 -14.17 8.39
C GLY A 138 -13.58 -14.27 7.29
N GLU A 139 -14.44 -15.28 7.40
CA GLU A 139 -15.56 -15.49 6.47
C GLU A 139 -16.51 -14.29 6.42
N ASN A 140 -16.69 -13.61 7.57
CA ASN A 140 -17.55 -12.42 7.69
C ASN A 140 -16.98 -11.16 6.99
N THR A 141 -15.74 -11.20 6.52
CA THR A 141 -15.11 -10.09 5.79
C THR A 141 -14.93 -10.39 4.31
N GLU A 142 -15.30 -11.60 3.85
CA GLU A 142 -15.26 -11.93 2.43
C GLU A 142 -16.05 -10.93 1.58
N GLY A 143 -15.42 -10.43 0.52
CA GLY A 143 -16.01 -9.42 -0.37
C GLY A 143 -15.82 -7.96 0.08
N LEU A 144 -15.36 -7.72 1.31
CA LEU A 144 -14.98 -6.37 1.75
C LEU A 144 -13.61 -5.98 1.16
N GLU A 145 -13.40 -4.68 0.93
CA GLU A 145 -12.15 -4.20 0.32
C GLU A 145 -10.92 -4.44 1.18
N PHE A 146 -11.07 -4.46 2.52
CA PHE A 146 -9.96 -4.71 3.46
C PHE A 146 -9.71 -6.21 3.69
N HIS A 147 -10.46 -7.10 3.05
CA HIS A 147 -10.18 -8.53 3.13
C HIS A 147 -8.89 -8.88 2.37
N GLY A 148 -7.99 -9.55 3.09
CA GLY A 148 -6.61 -9.81 2.65
C GLY A 148 -5.75 -8.55 2.55
N LEU A 149 -6.03 -7.53 3.37
CA LEU A 149 -5.15 -6.36 3.48
C LEU A 149 -3.79 -6.79 4.04
N ASP A 150 -2.73 -6.12 3.60
CA ASP A 150 -1.38 -6.33 4.14
C ASP A 150 -1.31 -5.99 5.63
N ASP A 151 -0.66 -6.86 6.41
CA ASP A 151 -0.55 -6.73 7.87
C ASP A 151 0.06 -5.39 8.29
N VAL A 152 1.09 -4.90 7.58
CA VAL A 152 1.75 -3.64 7.93
C VAL A 152 0.77 -2.47 7.78
N LEU A 153 -0.04 -2.48 6.72
CA LEU A 153 -1.05 -1.47 6.49
C LEU A 153 -2.21 -1.57 7.49
N PHE A 154 -2.64 -2.79 7.82
CA PHE A 154 -3.62 -3.03 8.88
C PHE A 154 -3.14 -2.48 10.22
N GLN A 155 -1.89 -2.71 10.60
CA GLN A 155 -1.30 -2.16 11.83
C GLN A 155 -1.28 -0.62 11.83
N ARG A 156 -1.03 0.02 10.68
CA ARG A 156 -1.11 1.49 10.55
C ARG A 156 -2.55 2.00 10.74
N ALA A 157 -3.53 1.36 10.13
CA ALA A 157 -4.95 1.69 10.31
C ALA A 157 -5.40 1.46 11.77
N LEU A 158 -4.96 0.36 12.38
CA LEU A 158 -5.28 0.03 13.76
C LEU A 158 -4.69 1.04 14.75
N LYS A 159 -3.45 1.49 14.55
CA LYS A 159 -2.83 2.54 15.35
C LYS A 159 -3.70 3.81 15.37
N ILE A 160 -4.26 4.20 14.23
CA ILE A 160 -5.17 5.36 14.16
C ILE A 160 -6.43 5.15 15.01
N LEU A 161 -7.01 3.94 15.00
CA LEU A 161 -8.16 3.63 15.84
C LEU A 161 -7.81 3.64 17.33
N ILE A 162 -6.62 3.17 17.70
CA ILE A 162 -6.12 3.21 19.07
C ILE A 162 -5.93 4.66 19.54
N ASP A 163 -5.30 5.50 18.72
CA ASP A 163 -5.07 6.92 19.03
C ASP A 163 -6.40 7.70 19.14
N GLN A 164 -7.45 7.24 18.44
CA GLN A 164 -8.82 7.76 18.55
C GLN A 164 -9.62 7.19 19.74
N GLY A 165 -9.05 6.26 20.52
CA GLY A 165 -9.74 5.58 21.62
C GLY A 165 -10.84 4.60 21.19
N LYS A 166 -10.83 4.18 19.91
CA LYS A 166 -11.83 3.27 19.31
C LYS A 166 -11.39 1.81 19.30
N ALA A 167 -10.11 1.55 19.57
CA ALA A 167 -9.58 0.19 19.63
C ALA A 167 -8.45 0.08 20.65
N GLN A 168 -8.12 -1.15 21.04
CA GLN A 168 -6.96 -1.49 21.87
C GLN A 168 -6.42 -2.85 21.46
N THR A 169 -5.10 -2.94 21.25
CA THR A 169 -4.42 -4.21 21.04
C THR A 169 -4.21 -4.95 22.35
N LEU A 170 -4.45 -6.25 22.33
CA LEU A 170 -4.18 -7.20 23.40
C LEU A 170 -3.12 -8.17 22.88
N THR A 171 -1.90 -8.06 23.40
CA THR A 171 -0.84 -9.04 23.10
C THR A 171 -0.98 -10.23 24.03
N GLY A 172 -1.23 -11.41 23.45
CA GLY A 172 -1.10 -12.68 24.16
C GLY A 172 0.35 -12.99 24.54
N THR A 173 0.55 -14.10 25.26
CA THR A 173 1.88 -14.61 25.64
C THR A 173 2.71 -15.09 24.44
N ASN A 174 2.09 -15.31 23.28
CA ASN A 174 2.74 -15.62 22.01
C ASN A 174 2.53 -14.47 21.01
N SER A 175 3.54 -14.15 20.21
CA SER A 175 3.54 -13.08 19.20
C SER A 175 2.46 -13.22 18.12
N ASP A 176 1.99 -14.45 17.90
CA ASP A 176 1.04 -14.78 16.83
C ASP A 176 -0.44 -14.59 17.25
N ASP A 177 -0.69 -14.38 18.55
CA ASP A 177 -2.04 -14.19 19.12
C ASP A 177 -2.30 -12.71 19.44
N MET A 178 -2.09 -11.83 18.47
CA MET A 178 -2.51 -10.43 18.63
C MET A 178 -4.03 -10.34 18.53
N GLY A 179 -4.68 -10.07 19.66
CA GLY A 179 -6.08 -9.68 19.74
C GLY A 179 -6.26 -8.17 19.62
N VAL A 180 -7.42 -7.75 19.15
CA VAL A 180 -7.84 -6.36 19.04
C VAL A 180 -9.24 -6.25 19.60
N LYS A 181 -9.40 -5.40 20.62
CA LYS A 181 -10.71 -5.02 21.14
C LYS A 181 -11.14 -3.69 20.54
N PHE A 182 -12.32 -3.64 19.96
CA PHE A 182 -12.92 -2.41 19.44
C PHE A 182 -13.97 -1.86 20.42
N TYR A 183 -14.12 -0.53 20.48
CA TYR A 183 -15.03 0.18 21.39
C TYR A 183 -16.16 0.91 20.63
#